data_AF-A0A972VN17-F1
#
_entry.id   AF-A0A972VN17-F1
#
_cell.length_a   1.000
_cell.length_b   1.000
_cell.length_c   1.000
_cell.angle_alpha   90.00
_cell.angle_beta   90.00
_cell.angle_gamma   90.00
#
_symmetry.space_group_name_H-M   'P 1'
#
loop_
_entity.id
_entity.type
_entity.pdbx_description
1 polymer ?
#
loop_
_entity_poly.entity_id
_entity_poly.type
_entity_poly.pdbx_seq_one_letter_code
_entity_poly.pdbx_strand_id
1 'polypeptide(L)'
;NPNAIILAEPWGGGYDPSGFSDQGWASFNDHIRNGVKGQNPNDGQGFIFGKWQGDFDNEVLQRFAMGSLREFGGQYVDAAHSVNYLESHDDNTFGDFIRLATDQVSNDNIIADRTKNAKVRDFQLALNKLGALYLFTSQGIAFIHQGQEWARSKVIADSDLSDVQVGHIDHNSYNKDDETNWLNWDERDMNPNLVDYYKGLIQLRKKHPEFRHSNPDDFKFYDIESQVALVYKLQDTFIVAMNGDPEKELNVYLPTGSWKVITNSEKANMDDSPTISGTIHVAPTSGIIFIRKS
;
A
#
# COMPACT_ATOMS: atom_id res chain seq x y z
N ASN A 1 5.65 21.32 22.25
CA ASN A 1 4.35 20.70 21.94
C ASN A 1 4.47 19.22 22.26
N PRO A 2 3.81 18.68 23.30
CA PRO A 2 3.94 17.27 23.71
C PRO A 2 3.35 16.27 22.70
N ASN A 3 2.55 16.74 21.74
CA ASN A 3 1.94 15.91 20.70
C ASN A 3 2.67 16.04 19.35
N ALA A 4 3.87 16.62 19.32
CA ALA A 4 4.66 16.72 18.10
C ALA A 4 5.17 15.33 17.69
N ILE A 5 5.07 15.00 16.40
CA ILE A 5 5.62 13.78 15.81
C ILE A 5 6.87 14.17 15.02
N ILE A 6 7.97 13.46 15.23
CA ILE A 6 9.22 13.60 14.48
C ILE A 6 9.37 12.35 13.62
N LEU A 7 9.66 12.56 12.34
CA LEU A 7 9.95 11.50 11.38
C LEU A 7 11.25 11.80 10.64
N ALA A 8 11.96 10.75 10.23
CA ALA A 8 13.24 10.84 9.53
C ALA A 8 13.36 9.79 8.42
N GLU A 9 14.23 10.06 7.46
CA GLU A 9 14.78 9.03 6.60
C GLU A 9 15.94 8.34 7.35
N PRO A 10 15.88 7.02 7.57
CA PRO A 10 16.93 6.31 8.29
C PRO A 10 18.18 6.03 7.44
N TRP A 11 18.35 6.74 6.32
CA TRP A 11 19.45 6.62 5.35
C TRP A 11 20.14 7.97 5.07
N GLY A 12 21.13 8.00 4.16
CA GLY A 12 21.83 9.25 3.78
C GLY A 12 23.13 9.54 4.54
N GLY A 13 23.82 8.49 4.98
CA GLY A 13 25.05 8.54 5.80
C GLY A 13 25.32 7.25 6.59
N GLY A 14 24.40 6.29 6.48
CA GLY A 14 24.35 4.97 7.10
C GLY A 14 22.97 4.40 6.83
N TYR A 15 22.62 3.27 7.47
CA TYR A 15 21.25 2.77 7.53
C TYR A 15 20.95 2.38 8.98
N ASP A 16 20.09 3.14 9.67
CA ASP A 16 19.89 2.97 11.11
C ASP A 16 18.44 3.22 11.60
N PRO A 17 17.44 2.50 11.08
CA PRO A 17 16.06 2.62 11.59
C PRO A 17 15.95 2.22 13.08
N SER A 18 16.76 1.25 13.53
CA SER A 18 16.80 0.82 14.92
C SER A 18 17.26 1.93 15.87
N GLY A 19 18.33 2.67 15.51
CA GLY A 19 18.86 3.75 16.31
C GLY A 19 17.92 4.96 16.41
N PHE A 20 17.14 5.26 15.36
CA PHE A 20 16.04 6.23 15.46
C PHE A 20 14.94 5.72 16.41
N SER A 21 14.58 4.43 16.31
CA SER A 21 13.57 3.83 17.17
C SER A 21 13.98 3.83 18.65
N ASP A 22 15.26 3.58 18.97
CA ASP A 22 15.81 3.63 20.33
C ASP A 22 15.74 5.04 20.95
N GLN A 23 15.72 6.08 20.12
CA GLN A 23 15.56 7.48 20.53
C GLN A 23 14.09 7.91 20.62
N GLY A 24 13.14 7.02 20.32
CA GLY A 24 11.71 7.34 20.31
C GLY A 24 11.26 8.08 19.04
N TRP A 25 12.01 8.00 17.94
CA TRP A 25 11.73 8.72 16.70
C TRP A 25 11.17 7.76 15.66
N ALA A 26 10.23 8.26 14.86
CA ALA A 26 9.71 7.52 13.73
C ALA A 26 10.64 7.64 12.52
N SER A 27 10.71 6.60 11.70
CA SER A 27 11.43 6.66 10.43
C SER A 27 10.70 5.94 9.31
N PHE A 28 10.98 6.33 8.06
CA PHE A 28 10.42 5.68 6.88
C PHE A 28 10.80 4.20 6.84
N ASN A 29 9.78 3.34 6.83
CA ASN A 29 9.93 1.90 6.77
C ASN A 29 10.05 1.47 5.30
N ASP A 30 11.28 1.34 4.81
CA ASP A 30 11.54 0.88 3.44
C ASP A 30 11.29 -0.63 3.28
N HIS A 31 11.33 -1.41 4.36
CA HIS A 31 10.98 -2.83 4.33
C HIS A 31 9.51 -3.05 3.92
N ILE A 32 8.55 -2.30 4.48
CA ILE A 32 7.15 -2.39 4.04
C ILE A 32 6.96 -1.87 2.61
N ARG A 33 7.63 -0.77 2.23
CA ARG A 33 7.59 -0.28 0.83
C ARG A 33 8.06 -1.36 -0.13
N ASN A 34 9.23 -1.94 0.13
CA ASN A 34 9.88 -2.92 -0.74
C ASN A 34 9.13 -4.26 -0.73
N GLY A 35 8.64 -4.71 0.42
CA GLY A 35 7.90 -5.97 0.50
C GLY A 35 6.49 -5.90 -0.08
N VAL A 36 5.82 -4.74 0.03
CA VAL A 36 4.45 -4.58 -0.47
C VAL A 36 4.44 -4.25 -1.96
N LYS A 37 5.03 -3.11 -2.38
CA LYS A 37 5.05 -2.72 -3.79
C LYS A 37 6.26 -3.30 -4.54
N GLY A 38 7.41 -3.36 -3.88
CA GLY A 38 8.68 -3.67 -4.55
C GLY A 38 9.71 -2.54 -4.46
N GLN A 39 11.00 -2.90 -4.51
CA GLN A 39 12.09 -1.93 -4.56
C GLN A 39 12.14 -1.17 -5.90
N ASN A 40 11.93 -1.86 -7.02
CA ASN A 40 11.96 -1.26 -8.36
C ASN A 40 10.93 -1.98 -9.28
N PRO A 41 10.40 -1.32 -10.32
CA PRO A 41 9.30 -1.88 -11.10
C PRO A 41 9.70 -3.02 -12.04
N ASN A 42 10.99 -3.14 -12.38
CA ASN A 42 11.47 -4.03 -13.45
C ASN A 42 11.69 -5.46 -12.95
N ASP A 43 12.45 -5.63 -11.86
CA ASP A 43 12.84 -6.94 -11.33
C ASP A 43 12.72 -7.06 -9.80
N GLY A 44 12.37 -5.97 -9.12
CA GLY A 44 12.19 -5.91 -7.66
C GLY A 44 10.73 -5.70 -7.26
N GLN A 45 9.81 -6.50 -7.79
CA GLN A 45 8.37 -6.41 -7.50
C GLN A 45 8.00 -7.15 -6.20
N GLY A 46 7.05 -6.61 -5.44
CA GLY A 46 6.63 -7.14 -4.14
C GLY A 46 5.30 -7.89 -4.13
N PHE A 47 4.77 -8.06 -2.92
CA PHE A 47 3.56 -8.80 -2.59
C PHE A 47 2.38 -8.56 -3.53
N ILE A 48 2.09 -7.29 -3.87
CA ILE A 48 0.90 -6.98 -4.67
C ILE A 48 0.97 -7.58 -6.08
N PHE A 49 2.16 -7.92 -6.57
CA PHE A 49 2.40 -8.55 -7.88
C PHE A 49 2.53 -10.08 -7.79
N GLY A 50 2.24 -10.68 -6.63
CA GLY A 50 2.41 -12.12 -6.41
C GLY A 50 3.87 -12.56 -6.31
N LYS A 51 4.76 -11.64 -5.91
CA LYS A 51 6.20 -11.86 -5.84
C LYS A 51 6.76 -11.48 -4.46
N TRP A 52 7.98 -11.94 -4.20
CA TRP A 52 8.74 -11.61 -2.99
C TRP A 52 9.98 -10.81 -3.34
N GLN A 53 10.25 -9.76 -2.56
CA GLN A 53 11.49 -9.01 -2.66
C GLN A 53 12.58 -9.76 -1.87
N GLY A 54 13.61 -10.26 -2.57
CA GLY A 54 14.69 -11.00 -1.94
C GLY A 54 14.18 -12.23 -1.17
N ASP A 55 14.59 -12.38 0.08
CA ASP A 55 14.21 -13.50 0.96
C ASP A 55 12.92 -13.23 1.77
N PHE A 56 12.09 -12.27 1.34
CA PHE A 56 10.81 -12.02 2.00
C PHE A 56 9.80 -13.13 1.73
N ASP A 57 8.83 -13.26 2.63
CA ASP A 57 7.77 -14.25 2.56
C ASP A 57 6.51 -13.74 3.29
N ASN A 58 5.54 -14.64 3.45
CA ASN A 58 4.31 -14.36 4.17
C ASN A 58 4.56 -13.92 5.62
N GLU A 59 5.52 -14.53 6.33
CA GLU A 59 5.83 -14.15 7.72
C GLU A 59 6.36 -12.71 7.79
N VAL A 60 7.18 -12.31 6.83
CA VAL A 60 7.67 -10.93 6.72
C VAL A 60 6.52 -9.94 6.55
N LEU A 61 5.49 -10.26 5.74
CA LEU A 61 4.29 -9.43 5.66
C LEU A 61 3.49 -9.38 6.96
N GLN A 62 3.44 -10.49 7.71
CA GLN A 62 2.78 -10.50 9.01
C GLN A 62 3.48 -9.54 9.97
N ARG A 63 4.82 -9.55 9.99
CA ARG A 63 5.65 -8.66 10.82
C ARG A 63 5.39 -7.18 10.48
N PHE A 64 5.27 -6.84 9.21
CA PHE A 64 4.95 -5.48 8.77
C PHE A 64 3.54 -5.06 9.19
N ALA A 65 2.55 -5.94 9.04
CA ALA A 65 1.17 -5.68 9.48
C ALA A 65 1.07 -5.43 10.99
N MET A 66 1.92 -6.07 11.80
CA MET A 66 2.05 -5.84 13.24
C MET A 66 2.86 -4.59 13.63
N GLY A 67 3.31 -3.79 12.66
CA GLY A 67 4.05 -2.55 12.91
C GLY A 67 5.57 -2.69 12.90
N SER A 68 6.10 -3.77 12.31
CA SER A 68 7.54 -3.99 12.12
C SER A 68 8.33 -3.96 13.44
N LEU A 69 7.80 -4.62 14.47
CA LEU A 69 8.42 -4.68 15.80
C LEU A 69 9.64 -5.60 15.85
N ARG A 70 10.71 -5.17 16.52
CA ARG A 70 11.99 -5.88 16.66
C ARG A 70 11.86 -7.24 17.31
N GLU A 71 10.99 -7.38 18.30
CA GLU A 71 10.77 -8.66 18.99
C GLU A 71 10.21 -9.75 18.04
N PHE A 72 9.61 -9.35 16.92
CA PHE A 72 9.13 -10.21 15.85
C PHE A 72 10.03 -10.18 14.60
N GLY A 73 11.26 -9.65 14.69
CA GLY A 73 12.19 -9.58 13.56
C GLY A 73 12.02 -8.35 12.65
N GLY A 74 11.29 -7.34 13.10
CA GLY A 74 11.23 -6.02 12.47
C GLY A 74 12.35 -5.08 12.90
N GLN A 75 12.11 -3.77 12.77
CA GLN A 75 13.13 -2.71 12.94
C GLN A 75 12.86 -1.79 14.13
N TYR A 76 11.63 -1.78 14.66
CA TYR A 76 11.17 -0.78 15.62
C TYR A 76 10.89 -1.37 17.01
N VAL A 77 11.12 -0.62 18.09
CA VAL A 77 10.63 -1.01 19.45
C VAL A 77 9.15 -0.71 19.66
N ASP A 78 8.60 0.22 18.88
CA ASP A 78 7.21 0.64 18.96
C ASP A 78 6.67 0.79 17.53
N ALA A 79 5.44 0.33 17.29
CA ALA A 79 4.79 0.46 15.99
C ALA A 79 4.63 1.93 15.58
N ALA A 80 4.51 2.85 16.53
CA ALA A 80 4.48 4.30 16.29
C ALA A 80 5.78 4.83 15.66
N HIS A 81 6.89 4.10 15.74
CA HIS A 81 8.14 4.48 15.09
C HIS A 81 8.21 4.04 13.61
N SER A 82 7.27 3.21 13.15
CA SER A 82 7.20 2.78 11.75
C SER A 82 6.36 3.74 10.92
N VAL A 83 7.00 4.52 10.04
CA VAL A 83 6.32 5.29 8.99
C VAL A 83 6.14 4.40 7.77
N ASN A 84 4.97 3.77 7.68
CA ASN A 84 4.59 2.89 6.58
C ASN A 84 4.19 3.72 5.36
N TYR A 85 4.75 3.39 4.20
CA TYR A 85 4.51 4.14 2.96
C TYR A 85 4.72 3.25 1.74
N LEU A 86 4.15 3.66 0.60
CA LEU A 86 4.37 3.04 -0.70
C LEU A 86 4.98 4.02 -1.71
N GLU A 87 4.84 5.32 -1.46
CA GLU A 87 5.30 6.40 -2.32
C GLU A 87 5.74 7.58 -1.45
N SER A 88 6.75 8.30 -1.90
CA SER A 88 7.13 9.63 -1.39
C SER A 88 7.31 10.58 -2.58
N HIS A 89 7.93 11.74 -2.33
CA HIS A 89 8.30 12.65 -3.40
C HIS A 89 9.46 12.11 -4.25
N ASP A 90 10.28 11.22 -3.70
CA ASP A 90 11.35 10.52 -4.41
C ASP A 90 10.83 9.31 -5.18
N ASP A 91 11.64 8.85 -6.13
CA ASP A 91 11.37 7.71 -6.99
C ASP A 91 10.10 7.87 -7.85
N ASN A 92 9.74 6.78 -8.53
CA ASN A 92 8.48 6.67 -9.25
C ASN A 92 7.31 6.80 -8.28
N THR A 93 6.25 7.51 -8.70
CA THR A 93 4.96 7.42 -7.99
C THR A 93 4.50 5.96 -7.93
N PHE A 94 3.65 5.59 -6.98
CA PHE A 94 3.10 4.24 -6.90
C PHE A 94 2.28 3.90 -8.15
N GLY A 95 1.59 4.91 -8.71
CA GLY A 95 0.91 4.79 -10.00
C GLY A 95 1.88 4.45 -11.12
N ASP A 96 2.95 5.23 -11.30
CA ASP A 96 3.94 5.01 -12.36
C ASP A 96 4.74 3.72 -12.15
N PHE A 97 5.07 3.38 -10.90
CA PHE A 97 5.67 2.10 -10.54
C PHE A 97 4.80 0.94 -11.04
N ILE A 98 3.49 0.98 -10.79
CA ILE A 98 2.57 -0.06 -11.27
C ILE A 98 2.50 -0.08 -12.81
N ARG A 99 2.46 1.08 -13.48
CA ARG A 99 2.41 1.14 -14.94
C ARG A 99 3.65 0.53 -15.58
N LEU A 100 4.82 0.81 -15.03
CA LEU A 100 6.10 0.25 -15.44
C LEU A 100 6.16 -1.26 -15.14
N ALA A 101 5.77 -1.66 -13.93
CA ALA A 101 5.79 -3.06 -13.49
C ALA A 101 4.80 -3.97 -14.22
N THR A 102 3.79 -3.40 -14.88
CA THR A 102 2.79 -4.12 -15.67
C THR A 102 2.99 -3.96 -17.17
N ASP A 103 4.15 -3.42 -17.60
CA ASP A 103 4.51 -3.19 -19.00
C ASP A 103 3.47 -2.38 -19.81
N GLN A 104 2.62 -1.59 -19.15
CA GLN A 104 1.70 -0.68 -19.84
C GLN A 104 2.49 0.44 -20.52
N VAL A 105 3.54 0.89 -19.84
CA VAL A 105 4.56 1.81 -20.33
C VAL A 105 5.92 1.26 -19.94
N SER A 106 6.93 1.56 -20.73
CA SER A 106 8.33 1.30 -20.43
C SER A 106 9.06 2.63 -20.20
N ASN A 107 10.26 2.55 -19.63
CA ASN A 107 11.10 3.75 -19.42
C ASN A 107 11.43 4.47 -20.74
N ASP A 108 11.44 3.77 -21.88
CA ASP A 108 11.75 4.32 -23.20
C ASP A 108 10.50 4.84 -23.95
N ASN A 109 9.31 4.69 -23.39
CA ASN A 109 8.09 5.20 -24.01
C ASN A 109 8.00 6.73 -23.92
N ILE A 110 7.83 7.38 -25.06
CA ILE A 110 7.44 8.80 -25.13
C ILE A 110 5.90 8.88 -25.01
N ILE A 111 5.44 9.41 -23.89
CA ILE A 111 4.03 9.57 -23.55
C ILE A 111 3.56 10.95 -24.01
N ALA A 112 2.75 10.97 -25.06
CA ALA A 112 2.20 12.23 -25.61
C ALA A 112 1.04 12.80 -24.77
N ASP A 113 0.20 11.95 -24.19
CA ASP A 113 -0.95 12.35 -23.37
C ASP A 113 -0.67 12.05 -21.90
N ARG A 114 -0.08 13.05 -21.24
CA ARG A 114 0.40 12.98 -19.84
C ARG A 114 -0.74 12.73 -18.87
N THR A 115 -1.84 13.45 -19.05
CA THR A 115 -3.07 13.30 -18.26
C THR A 115 -3.59 11.87 -18.40
N LYS A 116 -3.82 11.38 -19.62
CA LYS A 116 -4.35 10.02 -19.84
C LYS A 116 -3.46 8.91 -19.28
N ASN A 117 -2.14 9.11 -19.20
CA ASN A 117 -1.23 8.16 -18.56
C ASN A 117 -1.64 7.88 -17.11
N ALA A 118 -2.11 8.89 -16.37
CA ALA A 118 -2.55 8.73 -14.99
C ALA A 118 -3.76 7.81 -14.83
N LYS A 119 -4.53 7.52 -15.89
CA LYS A 119 -5.71 6.65 -15.78
C LYS A 119 -5.31 5.19 -15.52
N VAL A 120 -5.77 4.62 -14.42
CA VAL A 120 -5.63 3.18 -14.11
C VAL A 120 -6.95 2.43 -14.33
N ARG A 121 -6.87 1.16 -14.73
CA ARG A 121 -8.01 0.26 -14.97
C ARG A 121 -7.66 -1.17 -14.57
N ASP A 122 -8.70 -1.98 -14.39
CA ASP A 122 -8.62 -3.43 -14.23
C ASP A 122 -7.51 -3.85 -13.26
N PHE A 123 -6.51 -4.60 -13.73
CA PHE A 123 -5.41 -5.11 -12.92
C PHE A 123 -4.61 -4.02 -12.19
N GLN A 124 -4.34 -2.88 -12.83
CA GLN A 124 -3.60 -1.78 -12.19
C GLN A 124 -4.40 -1.09 -11.09
N LEU A 125 -5.71 -0.96 -11.31
CA LEU A 125 -6.60 -0.44 -10.28
C LEU A 125 -6.64 -1.41 -9.08
N ALA A 126 -6.66 -2.72 -9.34
CA ALA A 126 -6.62 -3.76 -8.32
C ALA A 126 -5.32 -3.70 -7.49
N LEU A 127 -4.16 -3.58 -8.15
CA LEU A 127 -2.84 -3.41 -7.51
C LEU A 127 -2.79 -2.16 -6.60
N ASN A 128 -3.28 -1.03 -7.11
CA ASN A 128 -3.33 0.22 -6.34
C ASN A 128 -4.20 0.07 -5.08
N LYS A 129 -5.37 -0.57 -5.21
CA LYS A 129 -6.29 -0.81 -4.10
C LYS A 129 -5.72 -1.81 -3.09
N LEU A 130 -5.07 -2.88 -3.54
CA LEU A 130 -4.46 -3.89 -2.68
C LEU A 130 -3.32 -3.29 -1.85
N GLY A 131 -2.44 -2.50 -2.48
CA GLY A 131 -1.38 -1.77 -1.76
C GLY A 131 -1.96 -0.81 -0.71
N ALA A 132 -2.98 -0.03 -1.09
CA ALA A 132 -3.67 0.86 -0.16
C ALA A 132 -4.30 0.11 1.03
N LEU A 133 -4.98 -1.00 0.76
CA LEU A 133 -5.61 -1.84 1.79
C LEU A 133 -4.57 -2.35 2.79
N TYR A 134 -3.42 -2.84 2.30
CA TYR A 134 -2.33 -3.27 3.16
C TYR A 134 -1.83 -2.13 4.06
N LEU A 135 -1.55 -0.98 3.45
CA LEU A 135 -1.06 0.20 4.16
C LEU A 135 -2.03 0.67 5.26
N PHE A 136 -3.33 0.79 4.94
CA PHE A 136 -4.34 1.30 5.87
C PHE A 136 -4.79 0.30 6.93
N THR A 137 -4.43 -0.97 6.81
CA THR A 137 -4.74 -2.00 7.83
C THR A 137 -3.53 -2.44 8.65
N SER A 138 -2.33 -1.96 8.35
CA SER A 138 -1.10 -2.21 9.13
C SER A 138 -1.01 -1.33 10.38
N GLN A 139 -0.43 -1.82 11.48
CA GLN A 139 -0.11 -0.98 12.64
C GLN A 139 1.00 0.02 12.32
N GLY A 140 1.06 1.12 13.07
CA GLY A 140 2.01 2.22 12.86
C GLY A 140 1.46 3.41 12.09
N ILE A 141 2.35 4.30 11.65
CA ILE A 141 1.97 5.54 10.95
C ILE A 141 1.72 5.20 9.48
N ALA A 142 0.52 5.49 8.98
CA ALA A 142 0.22 5.38 7.55
C ALA A 142 0.52 6.72 6.87
N PHE A 143 1.52 6.73 5.99
CA PHE A 143 1.92 7.88 5.18
C PHE A 143 1.47 7.69 3.73
N ILE A 144 0.94 8.75 3.13
CA ILE A 144 0.59 8.80 1.71
C ILE A 144 1.23 10.03 1.09
N HIS A 145 1.77 9.89 -0.11
CA HIS A 145 2.19 11.02 -0.91
C HIS A 145 0.99 11.66 -1.64
N GLN A 146 1.04 12.97 -1.84
CA GLN A 146 -0.03 13.71 -2.51
C GLN A 146 -0.24 13.22 -3.96
N GLY A 147 -1.43 12.70 -4.22
CA GLY A 147 -1.81 12.14 -5.53
C GLY A 147 -1.65 10.63 -5.65
N GLN A 148 -1.13 9.95 -4.63
CA GLN A 148 -1.12 8.50 -4.56
C GLN A 148 -2.56 7.93 -4.65
N GLU A 149 -3.55 8.64 -4.10
CA GLU A 149 -4.95 8.25 -4.07
C GLU A 149 -5.66 8.29 -5.45
N TRP A 150 -5.04 8.87 -6.47
CA TRP A 150 -5.51 8.82 -7.85
C TRP A 150 -4.47 8.27 -8.83
N ALA A 151 -3.41 7.64 -8.32
CA ALA A 151 -2.30 7.12 -9.11
C ALA A 151 -1.63 8.21 -9.98
N ARG A 152 -1.30 9.36 -9.38
CA ARG A 152 -0.56 10.47 -10.02
C ARG A 152 0.55 9.98 -10.94
N SER A 153 0.79 10.68 -12.04
CA SER A 153 1.92 10.42 -12.94
C SER A 153 2.90 11.59 -13.00
N LYS A 154 4.19 11.30 -13.14
CA LYS A 154 5.28 12.27 -13.30
C LYS A 154 5.89 12.18 -14.69
N VAL A 155 5.08 12.36 -15.73
CA VAL A 155 5.58 12.47 -17.10
C VAL A 155 6.17 13.85 -17.32
N ILE A 156 7.42 13.90 -17.79
CA ILE A 156 8.16 15.14 -18.07
C ILE A 156 7.39 15.95 -19.12
N ALA A 157 6.96 17.14 -18.73
CA ALA A 157 6.30 18.10 -19.59
C ALA A 157 7.30 18.74 -20.56
N ASP A 158 6.80 19.16 -21.71
CA ASP A 158 7.54 20.09 -22.57
C ASP A 158 7.60 21.47 -21.88
N SER A 159 8.72 22.18 -22.02
CA SER A 159 8.93 23.49 -21.38
C SER A 159 9.85 24.37 -22.22
N ASP A 160 10.00 25.64 -21.84
CA ASP A 160 10.96 26.56 -22.50
C ASP A 160 12.43 26.11 -22.35
N LEU A 161 12.71 25.19 -21.44
CA LEU A 161 14.02 24.59 -21.26
C LEU A 161 14.12 23.27 -22.03
N SER A 162 15.19 23.11 -22.81
CA SER A 162 15.47 21.87 -23.53
C SER A 162 15.69 20.72 -22.55
N ASP A 163 14.79 19.74 -22.57
CA ASP A 163 14.92 18.46 -21.87
C ASP A 163 14.81 17.32 -22.87
N VAL A 164 15.85 16.48 -22.96
CA VAL A 164 15.87 15.34 -23.90
C VAL A 164 14.92 14.22 -23.46
N GLN A 165 14.41 14.29 -22.24
CA GLN A 165 13.54 13.28 -21.63
C GLN A 165 12.05 13.68 -21.66
N VAL A 166 11.65 14.73 -22.39
CA VAL A 166 10.22 15.11 -22.54
C VAL A 166 9.39 13.90 -22.96
N GLY A 167 8.27 13.70 -22.26
CA GLY A 167 7.35 12.57 -22.49
C GLY A 167 7.74 11.28 -21.76
N HIS A 168 8.90 11.20 -21.11
CA HIS A 168 9.25 10.04 -20.27
C HIS A 168 8.74 10.22 -18.83
N ILE A 169 8.51 9.10 -18.12
CA ILE A 169 8.26 9.12 -16.67
C ILE A 169 9.55 9.46 -15.95
N ASP A 170 9.47 10.36 -14.96
CA ASP A 170 10.61 10.75 -14.14
C ASP A 170 10.50 10.24 -12.69
N HIS A 171 11.49 9.46 -12.30
CA HIS A 171 11.66 8.97 -10.93
C HIS A 171 12.44 9.96 -10.04
N ASN A 172 13.06 11.01 -10.61
CA ASN A 172 13.83 11.98 -9.83
C ASN A 172 13.56 13.42 -10.30
N SER A 173 12.36 13.89 -9.96
CA SER A 173 11.77 15.13 -10.48
C SER A 173 12.19 16.42 -9.75
N TYR A 174 13.29 16.38 -8.98
CA TYR A 174 13.74 17.51 -8.14
C TYR A 174 14.00 18.81 -8.91
N ASN A 175 14.36 18.71 -10.19
CA ASN A 175 14.70 19.84 -11.07
C ASN A 175 13.73 20.00 -12.25
N LYS A 176 12.56 19.37 -12.19
CA LYS A 176 11.53 19.49 -13.23
C LYS A 176 10.58 20.62 -12.94
N ASP A 177 10.09 21.24 -14.01
CA ASP A 177 9.20 22.38 -13.96
C ASP A 177 7.81 22.04 -13.38
N ASP A 178 7.05 23.08 -13.07
CA ASP A 178 5.73 23.02 -12.43
C ASP A 178 4.80 22.03 -13.14
N GLU A 179 4.74 22.05 -14.47
CA GLU A 179 3.80 21.19 -15.20
C GLU A 179 4.10 19.69 -15.02
N THR A 180 5.36 19.31 -14.76
CA THR A 180 5.75 17.93 -14.40
C THR A 180 5.36 17.60 -12.95
N ASN A 181 5.42 18.58 -12.05
CA ASN A 181 5.38 18.37 -10.60
C ASN A 181 4.08 18.78 -9.90
N TRP A 182 3.21 19.53 -10.55
CA TRP A 182 1.96 19.99 -9.96
C TRP A 182 0.99 18.84 -9.68
N LEU A 183 0.01 19.11 -8.80
CA LEU A 183 -1.12 18.21 -8.63
C LEU A 183 -2.15 18.50 -9.71
N ASN A 184 -2.18 17.65 -10.72
CA ASN A 184 -3.14 17.75 -11.81
C ASN A 184 -4.51 17.19 -11.37
N TRP A 185 -5.48 18.07 -11.13
CA TRP A 185 -6.82 17.68 -10.67
C TRP A 185 -7.64 16.94 -11.73
N ASP A 186 -7.30 17.08 -13.02
CA ASP A 186 -7.94 16.30 -14.08
C ASP A 186 -7.55 14.81 -13.97
N GLU A 187 -6.34 14.51 -13.49
CA GLU A 187 -5.91 13.13 -13.16
C GLU A 187 -6.74 12.52 -12.04
N ARG A 188 -7.03 13.29 -11.00
CA ARG A 188 -7.93 12.88 -9.91
C ARG A 188 -9.29 12.47 -10.47
N ASP A 189 -9.86 13.30 -11.34
CA ASP A 189 -11.20 13.09 -11.89
C ASP A 189 -11.28 11.92 -12.87
N MET A 190 -10.13 11.47 -13.39
CA MET A 190 -10.05 10.23 -14.13
C MET A 190 -10.11 8.98 -13.25
N ASN A 191 -9.69 9.02 -11.98
CA ASN A 191 -9.65 7.85 -11.10
C ASN A 191 -10.55 7.98 -9.85
N PRO A 192 -11.84 8.33 -9.99
CA PRO A 192 -12.72 8.59 -8.85
C PRO A 192 -12.90 7.36 -7.96
N ASN A 193 -12.96 6.16 -8.56
CA ASN A 193 -13.08 4.91 -7.82
C ASN A 193 -11.88 4.62 -6.92
N LEU A 194 -10.67 5.04 -7.31
CA LEU A 194 -9.48 4.87 -6.47
C LEU A 194 -9.49 5.89 -5.32
N VAL A 195 -9.83 7.14 -5.64
CA VAL A 195 -9.96 8.21 -4.65
C VAL A 195 -10.98 7.84 -3.57
N ASP A 196 -12.15 7.33 -3.97
CA ASP A 196 -13.20 6.92 -3.03
C ASP A 196 -12.80 5.67 -2.23
N TYR A 197 -12.00 4.77 -2.81
CA TYR A 197 -11.43 3.65 -2.07
C TYR A 197 -10.48 4.11 -0.96
N TYR A 198 -9.56 5.03 -1.26
CA TYR A 198 -8.67 5.64 -0.26
C TYR A 198 -9.46 6.37 0.84
N LYS A 199 -10.47 7.17 0.47
CA LYS A 199 -11.37 7.82 1.45
C LYS A 199 -12.02 6.80 2.37
N GLY A 200 -12.55 5.71 1.82
CA GLY A 200 -13.16 4.63 2.59
C GLY A 200 -12.17 3.99 3.56
N LEU A 201 -10.96 3.65 3.10
CA LEU A 201 -9.92 3.07 3.97
C LEU A 201 -9.48 4.01 5.09
N ILE A 202 -9.34 5.31 4.80
CA ILE A 202 -9.01 6.33 5.82
C ILE A 202 -10.14 6.42 6.85
N GLN A 203 -11.40 6.45 6.42
CA GLN A 203 -12.54 6.46 7.32
C GLN A 203 -12.59 5.20 8.19
N LEU A 204 -12.37 4.03 7.59
CA LEU A 204 -12.31 2.74 8.28
C LEU A 204 -11.24 2.75 9.38
N ARG A 205 -9.99 3.11 9.03
CA ARG A 205 -8.86 3.16 9.96
C ARG A 205 -9.09 4.17 11.10
N LYS A 206 -9.79 5.27 10.84
CA LYS A 206 -10.16 6.26 11.88
C LYS A 206 -11.25 5.74 12.80
N LYS A 207 -12.30 5.11 12.23
CA LYS A 207 -13.48 4.58 12.92
C LYS A 207 -13.12 3.39 13.83
N HIS A 208 -12.19 2.55 13.41
CA HIS A 208 -11.82 1.31 14.10
C HIS A 208 -10.38 1.39 14.65
N PRO A 209 -10.22 1.67 15.97
CA PRO A 209 -8.90 1.81 16.60
C PRO A 209 -8.05 0.54 16.53
N GLU A 210 -8.64 -0.63 16.31
CA GLU A 210 -7.95 -1.91 16.17
C GLU A 210 -6.88 -1.87 15.07
N PHE A 211 -7.09 -1.12 13.98
CA PHE A 211 -6.09 -0.94 12.92
C PHE A 211 -4.93 0.01 13.28
N ARG A 212 -4.97 0.66 14.46
CA ARG A 212 -3.97 1.65 14.90
C ARG A 212 -3.35 1.36 16.27
N HIS A 213 -4.03 0.59 17.12
CA HIS A 213 -3.71 0.42 18.53
C HIS A 213 -3.84 -1.04 19.00
N SER A 214 -3.66 -2.00 18.09
CA SER A 214 -3.61 -3.41 18.48
C SER A 214 -2.19 -3.82 18.81
N ASN A 215 -2.05 -4.69 19.81
CA ASN A 215 -0.79 -5.34 20.11
C ASN A 215 -0.58 -6.53 19.16
N PRO A 216 0.67 -7.01 19.02
CA PRO A 216 0.96 -8.20 18.21
C PRO A 216 0.13 -9.44 18.59
N ASP A 217 -0.11 -9.66 19.88
CA ASP A 217 -0.91 -10.79 20.38
C ASP A 217 -2.40 -10.73 19.97
N ASP A 218 -2.89 -9.57 19.53
CA ASP A 218 -4.26 -9.42 19.02
C ASP A 218 -4.42 -9.99 17.60
N PHE A 219 -3.31 -10.26 16.92
CA PHE A 219 -3.28 -10.84 15.58
C PHE A 219 -3.28 -12.37 15.65
N LYS A 220 -4.16 -12.99 14.87
CA LYS A 220 -4.16 -14.43 14.62
C LYS A 220 -4.08 -14.66 13.11
N PHE A 221 -2.90 -15.01 12.63
CA PHE A 221 -2.65 -15.27 11.22
C PHE A 221 -3.15 -16.66 10.81
N TYR A 222 -3.65 -16.75 9.58
CA TYR A 222 -4.09 -18.01 9.01
C TYR A 222 -2.94 -18.61 8.21
N ASP A 223 -2.80 -19.93 8.28
CA ASP A 223 -1.94 -20.67 7.36
C ASP A 223 -2.57 -20.63 5.96
N ILE A 224 -1.80 -20.12 5.01
CA ILE A 224 -2.17 -19.94 3.60
C ILE A 224 -1.26 -20.75 2.68
N GLU A 225 -0.59 -21.76 3.25
CA GLU A 225 0.35 -22.63 2.55
C GLU A 225 1.42 -21.81 1.82
N SER A 226 1.63 -22.08 0.53
CA SER A 226 2.63 -21.42 -0.31
C SER A 226 2.07 -20.25 -1.14
N GLN A 227 0.79 -19.90 -0.96
CA GLN A 227 0.19 -18.79 -1.73
C GLN A 227 0.76 -17.44 -1.24
N VAL A 228 0.92 -16.49 -2.16
CA VAL A 228 1.31 -15.12 -1.82
C VAL A 228 0.07 -14.37 -1.33
N ALA A 229 -0.16 -14.37 -0.03
CA ALA A 229 -1.35 -13.80 0.59
C ALA A 229 -1.07 -13.31 2.02
N LEU A 230 -2.00 -12.56 2.58
CA LEU A 230 -1.99 -12.22 4.00
C LEU A 230 -3.41 -12.32 4.54
N VAL A 231 -3.61 -13.20 5.51
CA VAL A 231 -4.91 -13.38 6.18
C VAL A 231 -4.71 -13.35 7.68
N TYR A 232 -5.41 -12.44 8.35
CA TYR A 232 -5.40 -12.36 9.81
C TYR A 232 -6.75 -12.02 10.38
N LYS A 233 -7.00 -12.56 11.58
CA LYS A 233 -8.05 -12.10 12.47
C LYS A 233 -7.47 -11.14 13.49
N LEU A 234 -8.17 -10.04 13.74
CA LEU A 234 -7.74 -8.97 14.63
C LEU A 234 -8.76 -8.77 15.76
N GLN A 235 -8.32 -8.93 17.01
CA GLN A 235 -9.14 -8.79 18.23
C GLN A 235 -10.48 -9.56 18.20
N ASP A 236 -10.52 -10.71 17.50
CA ASP A 236 -11.73 -11.50 17.26
C ASP A 236 -12.93 -10.71 16.63
N THR A 237 -12.65 -9.52 16.11
CA THR A 237 -13.61 -8.54 15.60
C THR A 237 -13.51 -8.39 14.09
N PHE A 238 -12.30 -8.42 13.53
CA PHE A 238 -12.08 -8.32 12.09
C PHE A 238 -11.42 -9.57 11.54
N ILE A 239 -11.71 -9.86 10.27
CA ILE A 239 -10.87 -10.73 9.43
C ILE A 239 -10.48 -9.90 8.21
N VAL A 240 -9.18 -9.79 7.97
CA VAL A 240 -8.63 -9.15 6.78
C VAL A 240 -7.98 -10.24 5.94
N ALA A 241 -8.34 -10.32 4.67
CA ALA A 241 -7.74 -11.23 3.71
C ALA A 241 -7.29 -10.46 2.48
N MET A 242 -6.03 -10.62 2.10
CA MET A 242 -5.38 -9.96 0.98
C MET A 242 -4.72 -11.04 0.13
N ASN A 243 -5.14 -11.17 -1.12
CA ASN A 243 -4.61 -12.12 -2.08
C ASN A 243 -3.68 -11.39 -3.05
N GLY A 244 -2.38 -11.63 -2.93
CA GLY A 244 -1.37 -11.10 -3.84
C GLY A 244 -1.18 -11.96 -5.08
N ASP A 245 -1.72 -13.18 -5.12
CA ASP A 245 -1.65 -14.05 -6.30
C ASP A 245 -2.41 -13.41 -7.47
N PRO A 246 -1.81 -13.29 -8.67
CA PRO A 246 -2.44 -12.68 -9.83
C PRO A 246 -3.34 -13.63 -10.62
N GLU A 247 -3.31 -14.93 -10.34
CA GLU A 247 -4.01 -15.94 -11.12
C GLU A 247 -5.01 -16.75 -10.29
N LYS A 248 -4.68 -17.06 -9.03
CA LYS A 248 -5.45 -17.99 -8.21
C LYS A 248 -6.28 -17.27 -7.15
N GLU A 249 -7.51 -17.73 -6.97
CA GLU A 249 -8.34 -17.34 -5.83
C GLU A 249 -7.72 -17.86 -4.52
N LEU A 250 -7.92 -17.11 -3.44
CA LEU A 250 -7.55 -17.50 -2.09
C LEU A 250 -8.80 -17.95 -1.34
N ASN A 251 -8.76 -19.15 -0.78
CA ASN A 251 -9.85 -19.70 0.02
C ASN A 251 -9.65 -19.35 1.50
N VAL A 252 -10.63 -18.69 2.11
CA VAL A 252 -10.57 -18.30 3.54
C VAL A 252 -11.78 -18.88 4.26
N TYR A 253 -11.54 -19.61 5.34
CA TYR A 253 -12.62 -20.10 6.19
C TYR A 253 -12.97 -19.08 7.29
N LEU A 254 -14.21 -18.59 7.29
CA LEU A 254 -14.70 -17.72 8.35
C LEU A 254 -15.06 -18.56 9.59
N PRO A 255 -14.54 -18.22 10.78
CA PRO A 255 -14.95 -18.86 12.03
C PRO A 255 -16.45 -18.74 12.28
N THR A 256 -17.00 -19.67 13.05
CA THR A 256 -18.41 -19.67 13.46
C THR A 256 -18.85 -18.30 13.97
N GLY A 257 -19.91 -17.77 13.37
CA GLY A 257 -20.44 -16.45 13.69
C GLY A 257 -21.12 -15.82 12.49
N SER A 258 -21.63 -14.60 12.69
CA SER A 258 -22.17 -13.76 11.63
C SER A 258 -21.14 -12.70 11.27
N TRP A 259 -20.69 -12.68 10.02
CA TRP A 259 -19.71 -11.70 9.53
C TRP A 259 -20.35 -10.81 8.47
N LYS A 260 -19.98 -9.53 8.43
CA LYS A 260 -20.36 -8.61 7.36
C LYS A 260 -19.13 -8.18 6.60
N VAL A 261 -19.22 -8.12 5.27
CA VAL A 261 -18.18 -7.50 4.44
C VAL A 261 -18.23 -5.99 4.63
N ILE A 262 -17.13 -5.36 5.00
CA ILE A 262 -17.04 -3.89 5.13
C ILE A 262 -16.07 -3.27 4.13
N THR A 263 -15.25 -4.08 3.46
CA THR A 263 -14.37 -3.66 2.36
C THR A 263 -14.22 -4.84 1.41
N ASN A 264 -14.24 -4.61 0.10
CA ASN A 264 -13.99 -5.61 -0.94
C ASN A 264 -13.11 -5.02 -2.06
N SER A 265 -13.01 -5.67 -3.21
CA SER A 265 -12.24 -5.18 -4.37
C SER A 265 -12.74 -3.85 -4.93
N GLU A 266 -14.01 -3.51 -4.70
CA GLU A 266 -14.64 -2.33 -5.29
C GLU A 266 -14.67 -1.13 -4.35
N LYS A 267 -15.09 -1.35 -3.10
CA LYS A 267 -15.40 -0.29 -2.13
C LYS A 267 -14.83 -0.61 -0.75
N ALA A 268 -14.45 0.44 -0.03
CA ALA A 268 -14.04 0.37 1.36
C ALA A 268 -15.04 1.13 2.27
N ASN A 269 -15.12 0.72 3.53
CA ASN A 269 -16.04 1.26 4.55
C ASN A 269 -17.54 1.19 4.16
N MET A 270 -18.01 -0.02 3.83
CA MET A 270 -19.41 -0.31 3.55
C MET A 270 -20.19 -0.57 4.85
N ASP A 271 -21.32 0.12 5.05
CA ASP A 271 -22.18 -0.07 6.23
C ASP A 271 -23.28 -1.15 6.00
N ASP A 272 -23.76 -1.29 4.76
CA ASP A 272 -24.87 -2.18 4.39
C ASP A 272 -24.40 -3.34 3.50
N SER A 273 -23.88 -4.40 4.14
CA SER A 273 -23.54 -5.64 3.45
C SER A 273 -24.26 -6.85 4.07
N PRO A 274 -24.61 -7.86 3.25
CA PRO A 274 -25.22 -9.07 3.73
C PRO A 274 -24.28 -9.80 4.70
N THR A 275 -24.90 -10.60 5.58
CA THR A 275 -24.13 -11.49 6.46
C THR A 275 -23.63 -12.69 5.68
N ILE A 276 -22.38 -13.07 5.90
CA ILE A 276 -21.70 -14.19 5.26
C ILE A 276 -21.10 -15.13 6.31
N SER A 277 -20.99 -16.40 5.94
CA SER A 277 -20.48 -17.48 6.79
C SER A 277 -19.87 -18.58 5.94
N GLY A 278 -18.97 -19.37 6.51
CA GLY A 278 -18.32 -20.50 5.83
C GLY A 278 -17.10 -20.07 5.02
N THR A 279 -16.81 -20.81 3.96
CA THR A 279 -15.66 -20.52 3.08
C THR A 279 -16.00 -19.37 2.14
N ILE A 280 -15.07 -18.42 2.02
CA ILE A 280 -15.14 -17.30 1.07
C ILE A 280 -13.98 -17.39 0.09
N HIS A 281 -14.21 -16.91 -1.13
CA HIS A 281 -13.23 -16.87 -2.20
C HIS A 281 -12.79 -15.42 -2.40
N VAL A 282 -11.50 -15.15 -2.18
CA VAL A 282 -10.89 -13.84 -2.44
C VAL A 282 -10.28 -13.88 -3.83
N ALA A 283 -10.78 -13.02 -4.72
CA ALA A 283 -10.32 -12.95 -6.11
C ALA A 283 -8.81 -12.66 -6.19
N PRO A 284 -8.13 -13.03 -7.31
CA PRO A 284 -6.74 -12.66 -7.53
C PRO A 284 -6.49 -11.15 -7.38
N THR A 285 -5.34 -10.77 -6.83
CA THR A 285 -4.93 -9.36 -6.65
C THR A 285 -6.02 -8.49 -6.01
N SER A 286 -6.59 -8.97 -4.92
CA SER A 286 -7.69 -8.27 -4.25
C SER A 286 -7.66 -8.48 -2.74
N GLY A 287 -8.47 -7.70 -2.03
CA GLY A 287 -8.63 -7.93 -0.60
C GLY A 287 -10.03 -7.62 -0.10
N ILE A 288 -10.33 -8.19 1.06
CA ILE A 288 -11.62 -8.15 1.70
C ILE A 288 -11.44 -7.99 3.20
N ILE A 289 -12.30 -7.19 3.82
CA ILE A 289 -12.38 -7.06 5.28
C ILE A 289 -13.78 -7.46 5.71
N PHE A 290 -13.82 -8.34 6.71
CA PHE A 290 -15.03 -8.70 7.42
C PHE A 290 -15.01 -8.11 8.82
N ILE A 291 -16.18 -7.70 9.31
CA ILE A 291 -16.42 -7.38 10.72
C ILE A 291 -17.39 -8.39 11.30
N ARG A 292 -17.13 -8.82 12.54
CA ARG A 292 -18.04 -9.67 13.29
C ARG A 292 -19.28 -8.86 13.67
N LYS A 293 -20.46 -9.39 13.37
CA LYS A 293 -21.72 -8.84 13.88
C LYS A 293 -21.85 -9.27 15.34
N SER A 294 -21.93 -8.29 16.23
CA SER A 294 -22.33 -8.46 17.63
C SER A 294 -23.71 -9.10 17.76
#